data_AF-A0A1D9QFG6-F1
#
_entry.id   AF-A0A1D9QFG6-F1
#
_cell.length_a   1.000
_cell.length_b   1.000
_cell.length_c   1.000
_cell.angle_alpha   90.00
_cell.angle_beta   90.00
_cell.angle_gamma   90.00
#
_symmetry.space_group_name_H-M   'P 1'
#
loop_
_entity.id
_entity.type
_entity.pdbx_description
1 polymer ?
#
loop_
_entity_poly.entity_id
_entity_poly.type
_entity_poly.pdbx_seq_one_letter_code
_entity_poly.pdbx_strand_id
1 'polypeptide(L)'
;MSHAWISWFKLHRDELDAMHKDDPSVLSTLKPEALVDRDYDFNQVTFERFIARTFYMTVEQRARFKSFTENGLYICGTIFSYKNVTVEEIEDSLIIIAAQSKRSSPAIRSHAQPHDNCTWNRLEEIYLRLQGPQAKWLTRIIHKNLGFVVPDEMVLSAYHTSFPRYLQVTAKFNIRGLVPVRRDGQTGMIFGHPPPQIAEEIPSKDKVNAGPSITQSTQSVERLVSPPATKP
;
A
#
# COMPACT_ATOMS: atom_id res chain seq x y z
N MET A 1 0.82 14.41 21.55
CA MET A 1 1.17 14.41 20.11
C MET A 1 -0.05 14.53 19.17
N SER A 2 -1.31 14.57 19.66
CA SER A 2 -2.52 14.56 18.81
C SER A 2 -2.97 15.92 18.25
N HIS A 3 -2.57 17.06 18.85
CA HIS A 3 -3.16 18.36 18.51
C HIS A 3 -2.81 18.86 17.11
N ALA A 4 -1.56 18.70 16.67
CA ALA A 4 -1.14 19.15 15.33
C ALA A 4 -1.87 18.41 14.21
N TRP A 5 -2.06 17.09 14.38
CA TRP A 5 -2.85 16.27 13.45
C TRP A 5 -4.33 16.65 13.45
N ILE A 6 -4.94 16.86 14.64
CA ILE A 6 -6.33 17.34 14.75
C ILE A 6 -6.50 18.69 14.05
N SER A 7 -5.57 19.62 14.25
CA SER A 7 -5.59 20.93 13.60
C SER A 7 -5.45 20.82 12.09
N TRP A 8 -4.52 20.00 11.60
CA TRP A 8 -4.35 19.73 10.17
C TRP A 8 -5.60 19.10 9.56
N PHE A 9 -6.17 18.07 10.20
CA PHE A 9 -7.36 17.39 9.73
C PHE A 9 -8.57 18.32 9.66
N LYS A 10 -8.76 19.17 10.69
CA LYS A 10 -9.81 20.20 10.68
C LYS A 10 -9.63 21.21 9.56
N LEU A 11 -8.40 21.63 9.28
CA LEU A 11 -8.08 22.61 8.24
C LEU A 11 -8.37 22.06 6.83
N HIS A 12 -8.09 20.79 6.58
CA HIS A 12 -8.25 20.17 5.26
C HIS A 12 -9.54 19.33 5.13
N ARG A 13 -10.45 19.43 6.11
CA ARG A 13 -11.66 18.60 6.16
C ARG A 13 -12.52 18.77 4.90
N ASP A 14 -12.77 20.00 4.49
CA ASP A 14 -13.66 20.27 3.36
C ASP A 14 -13.06 19.76 2.04
N GLU A 15 -11.73 19.81 1.90
CA GLU A 15 -11.02 19.23 0.75
C GLU A 15 -11.09 17.70 0.78
N LEU A 16 -10.90 17.08 1.94
CA LEU A 16 -11.02 15.62 2.11
C LEU A 16 -12.46 15.14 1.89
N ASP A 17 -13.47 15.91 2.31
CA ASP A 17 -14.90 15.61 2.11
C ASP A 17 -15.31 15.82 0.63
N ALA A 18 -14.62 16.72 -0.10
CA ALA A 18 -14.81 16.95 -1.53
C ALA A 18 -14.10 15.91 -2.41
N MET A 19 -13.05 15.27 -1.90
CA MET A 19 -12.45 14.11 -2.54
C MET A 19 -13.46 12.96 -2.63
N HIS A 20 -13.32 12.12 -3.65
CA HIS A 20 -14.18 10.94 -3.76
C HIS A 20 -13.97 10.08 -2.50
N LYS A 21 -15.05 9.81 -1.74
CA LYS A 21 -15.00 9.20 -0.40
C LYS A 21 -14.21 7.88 -0.32
N ASP A 22 -14.06 7.21 -1.46
CA ASP A 22 -13.40 5.91 -1.58
C ASP A 22 -12.04 5.98 -2.29
N ASP A 23 -11.46 7.18 -2.47
CA ASP A 23 -10.15 7.32 -3.11
C ASP A 23 -9.02 6.86 -2.17
N PRO A 24 -8.25 5.80 -2.54
CA PRO A 24 -7.21 5.25 -1.67
C PRO A 24 -5.96 6.14 -1.60
N SER A 25 -5.82 7.16 -2.45
CA SER A 25 -4.58 7.94 -2.60
C SER A 25 -4.24 8.78 -1.35
N VAL A 26 -5.25 9.21 -0.60
CA VAL A 26 -5.02 9.91 0.67
C VAL A 26 -4.49 8.93 1.70
N LEU A 27 -5.14 7.78 1.84
CA LEU A 27 -4.76 6.79 2.86
C LEU A 27 -3.38 6.19 2.57
N SER A 28 -3.04 6.00 1.29
CA SER A 28 -1.71 5.54 0.87
C SER A 28 -0.61 6.55 1.23
N THR A 29 -0.87 7.84 1.07
CA THR A 29 0.09 8.91 1.39
C THR A 29 0.17 9.22 2.89
N LEU A 30 -0.91 9.00 3.64
CA LEU A 30 -0.93 9.18 5.10
C LEU A 30 -0.27 8.05 5.86
N LYS A 31 -0.27 6.81 5.34
CA LYS A 31 0.34 5.64 5.99
C LYS A 31 1.17 4.80 5.01
N PRO A 32 2.25 5.37 4.48
CA PRO A 32 3.10 4.69 3.52
C PRO A 32 3.77 3.44 4.10
N GLU A 33 4.00 3.38 5.42
CA GLU A 33 4.56 2.23 6.14
C GLU A 33 3.68 0.99 6.07
N ALA A 34 2.37 1.16 5.91
CA ALA A 34 1.42 0.06 5.82
C ALA A 34 1.36 -0.56 4.41
N LEU A 35 1.90 0.12 3.40
CA LEU A 35 1.93 -0.32 1.99
C LEU A 35 3.09 -1.28 1.72
N VAL A 36 3.14 -2.40 2.44
CA VAL A 36 4.23 -3.38 2.35
C VAL A 36 4.31 -4.11 1.01
N ASP A 37 3.24 -4.03 0.22
CA ASP A 37 3.07 -4.67 -1.09
C ASP A 37 3.81 -3.95 -2.23
N ARG A 38 4.29 -2.73 -2.00
CA ARG A 38 4.93 -1.88 -3.02
C ARG A 38 6.40 -1.69 -2.74
N ASP A 39 7.24 -1.92 -3.73
CA ASP A 39 8.66 -1.59 -3.67
C ASP A 39 9.03 -0.59 -4.76
N TYR A 40 9.65 0.52 -4.38
CA TYR A 40 9.98 1.59 -5.31
C TYR A 40 11.42 1.48 -5.87
N ASP A 41 12.19 0.46 -5.49
CA ASP A 41 13.61 0.27 -5.84
C ASP A 41 14.51 1.49 -5.51
N PHE A 42 14.10 2.33 -4.56
CA PHE A 42 14.92 3.40 -4.01
C PHE A 42 15.73 2.91 -2.82
N ASN A 43 17.05 2.95 -2.95
CA ASN A 43 17.95 2.99 -1.80
C ASN A 43 18.44 4.42 -1.59
N GLN A 44 19.04 4.71 -0.44
CA GLN A 44 19.49 6.06 -0.10
C GLN A 44 20.44 6.65 -1.16
N VAL A 45 21.33 5.83 -1.73
CA VAL A 45 22.32 6.27 -2.71
C VAL A 45 21.69 6.56 -4.08
N THR A 46 20.77 5.71 -4.55
CA THR A 46 20.06 5.92 -5.81
C THR A 46 19.13 7.12 -5.71
N PHE A 47 18.45 7.29 -4.58
CA PHE A 47 17.59 8.44 -4.34
C PHE A 47 18.39 9.76 -4.26
N GLU A 48 19.54 9.77 -3.56
CA GLU A 48 20.43 10.94 -3.51
C GLU A 48 20.89 11.36 -4.93
N ARG A 49 21.32 10.39 -5.75
CA ARG A 49 21.71 10.65 -7.14
C ARG A 49 20.53 11.17 -7.98
N PHE A 50 19.35 10.61 -7.78
CA PHE A 50 18.13 11.05 -8.46
C PHE A 50 17.83 12.51 -8.13
N ILE A 51 17.79 12.89 -6.86
CA ILE A 51 17.53 14.27 -6.41
C ILE A 51 18.61 15.23 -6.93
N ALA A 52 19.89 14.84 -6.84
CA ALA A 52 20.99 15.67 -7.34
C ALA A 52 20.88 15.92 -8.85
N ARG A 53 20.47 14.91 -9.62
CA ARG A 53 20.22 15.03 -11.07
C ARG A 53 19.02 15.92 -11.35
N THR A 54 17.89 15.68 -10.70
CA THR A 54 16.63 16.42 -10.89
C THR A 54 16.80 17.92 -10.66
N PHE A 55 17.57 18.31 -9.65
CA PHE A 55 17.80 19.73 -9.32
C PHE A 55 19.14 20.28 -9.81
N TYR A 56 19.85 19.56 -10.70
CA TYR A 56 21.14 19.96 -11.25
C TYR A 56 22.15 20.42 -10.18
N MET A 57 22.22 19.68 -9.07
CA MET A 57 23.05 20.06 -7.91
C MET A 57 24.53 20.02 -8.23
N THR A 58 25.27 21.02 -7.73
CA THR A 58 26.75 20.98 -7.71
C THR A 58 27.25 19.94 -6.70
N VAL A 59 28.55 19.63 -6.76
CA VAL A 59 29.20 18.70 -5.82
C VAL A 59 29.06 19.18 -4.37
N GLU A 60 29.19 20.49 -4.14
CA GLU A 60 29.05 21.11 -2.82
C GLU A 60 27.61 21.06 -2.32
N GLN A 61 26.63 21.38 -3.18
CA GLN A 61 25.21 21.31 -2.85
C GLN A 61 24.79 19.88 -2.51
N ARG A 62 25.31 18.91 -3.25
CA ARG A 62 25.07 17.49 -3.01
C ARG A 62 25.71 17.01 -1.70
N ALA A 63 26.94 17.43 -1.40
CA ALA A 63 27.60 17.12 -0.13
C ALA A 63 26.80 17.69 1.06
N ARG A 64 26.30 18.92 0.92
CA ARG A 64 25.42 19.56 1.90
C ARG A 64 24.10 18.81 2.05
N PHE A 65 23.46 18.41 0.95
CA PHE A 65 22.25 17.60 0.96
C PHE A 65 22.44 16.29 1.74
N LYS A 66 23.57 15.60 1.52
CA LYS A 66 23.92 14.36 2.24
C LYS A 66 23.96 14.58 3.76
N SER A 67 24.57 15.67 4.23
CA SER A 67 24.58 16.00 5.68
C SER A 67 23.19 16.28 6.27
N PHE A 68 22.24 16.78 5.47
CA PHE A 68 20.87 17.03 5.92
C PHE A 68 20.01 15.76 6.03
N THR A 69 20.40 14.67 5.35
CA THR A 69 19.69 13.39 5.45
C THR A 69 19.78 12.78 6.85
N GLU A 70 20.83 13.09 7.61
CA GLU A 70 21.00 12.64 9.00
C GLU A 70 20.00 13.31 9.96
N ASN A 71 19.51 14.51 9.64
CA ASN A 71 18.57 15.28 10.47
C ASN A 71 17.15 15.34 9.89
N GLY A 72 16.85 14.59 8.83
CA GLY A 72 15.52 14.52 8.23
C GLY A 72 15.03 15.84 7.59
N LEU A 73 15.93 16.77 7.27
CA LEU A 73 15.63 18.06 6.65
C LEU A 73 15.91 18.00 5.14
N TYR A 74 15.11 17.21 4.45
CA TYR A 74 15.15 17.14 2.99
C TYR A 74 14.62 18.46 2.41
N ILE A 75 15.44 19.12 1.59
CA ILE A 75 15.07 20.15 0.60
C ILE A 75 14.55 21.46 1.22
N CYS A 76 15.46 22.32 1.69
CA CYS A 76 15.17 23.72 2.01
C CYS A 76 15.45 24.63 0.81
N GLY A 77 14.36 24.99 0.11
CA GLY A 77 14.12 26.34 -0.44
C GLY A 77 15.04 26.85 -1.55
N THR A 78 14.72 26.54 -2.80
CA THR A 78 14.89 27.47 -3.92
C THR A 78 13.85 27.20 -5.01
N ILE A 79 12.95 28.18 -5.16
CA ILE A 79 12.16 28.53 -6.36
C ILE A 79 11.55 27.34 -7.13
N PHE A 80 10.32 26.97 -6.77
CA PHE A 80 9.49 26.10 -7.61
C PHE A 80 8.21 26.81 -8.04
N SER A 81 7.81 26.54 -9.28
CA SER A 81 6.62 27.05 -9.94
C SER A 81 5.35 26.55 -9.24
N TYR A 82 4.40 27.45 -8.99
CA TYR A 82 3.10 27.15 -8.38
C TYR A 82 2.24 26.32 -9.34
N LYS A 83 2.45 25.00 -9.38
CA LYS A 83 1.51 24.08 -10.01
C LYS A 83 1.02 23.08 -8.97
N ASN A 84 -0.29 22.94 -8.87
CA ASN A 84 -0.93 22.00 -7.96
C ASN A 84 -0.49 20.58 -8.34
N VAL A 85 0.17 19.90 -7.41
CA VAL A 85 0.42 18.45 -7.45
C VAL A 85 -0.63 17.83 -6.54
N THR A 86 -1.40 16.87 -7.06
CA THR A 86 -2.45 16.21 -6.29
C THR A 86 -1.95 14.90 -5.68
N VAL A 87 -2.64 14.41 -4.64
CA VAL A 87 -2.28 13.13 -4.00
C VAL A 87 -2.51 11.94 -4.92
N GLU A 88 -3.50 12.03 -5.81
CA GLU A 88 -3.81 11.05 -6.83
C GLU A 88 -2.70 10.95 -7.88
N GLU A 89 -2.14 12.09 -8.29
CA GLU A 89 -1.01 12.13 -9.21
C GLU A 89 0.25 11.51 -8.60
N ILE A 90 0.49 11.79 -7.32
CA ILE A 90 1.58 11.18 -6.55
C ILE A 90 1.38 9.66 -6.45
N GLU A 91 0.21 9.22 -6.00
CA GLU A 91 -0.13 7.81 -5.84
C GLU A 91 0.00 7.04 -7.17
N ASP A 92 -0.55 7.60 -8.25
CA ASP A 92 -0.48 7.00 -9.58
C ASP A 92 0.97 6.84 -10.05
N SER A 93 1.82 7.85 -9.84
CA SER A 93 3.24 7.79 -10.17
C SER A 93 3.98 6.74 -9.35
N LEU A 94 3.67 6.63 -8.06
CA LEU A 94 4.27 5.63 -7.17
C LEU A 94 3.81 4.21 -7.51
N ILE A 95 2.56 4.00 -7.92
CA ILE A 95 2.06 2.71 -8.41
C ILE A 95 2.82 2.30 -9.67
N ILE A 96 3.00 3.20 -10.64
CA ILE A 96 3.75 2.91 -11.87
C ILE A 96 5.19 2.51 -11.56
N ILE A 97 5.88 3.25 -10.68
CA ILE A 97 7.25 2.91 -10.27
C ILE A 97 7.26 1.54 -9.60
N ALA A 98 6.33 1.29 -8.67
CA ALA A 98 6.28 0.03 -7.94
C ALA A 98 5.94 -1.16 -8.85
N ALA A 99 5.08 -0.97 -9.85
CA ALA A 99 4.67 -2.02 -10.79
C ALA A 99 5.85 -2.58 -11.60
N GLN A 100 6.88 -1.76 -11.84
CA GLN A 100 8.10 -2.17 -12.53
C GLN A 100 9.10 -2.91 -11.62
N SER A 101 8.97 -2.79 -10.30
CA SER A 101 9.84 -3.50 -9.38
C SER A 101 9.47 -4.97 -9.29
N LYS A 102 10.48 -5.84 -9.44
CA LYS A 102 10.33 -7.30 -9.25
C LYS A 102 9.96 -7.66 -7.80
N ARG A 103 10.28 -6.79 -6.84
CA ARG A 103 10.09 -7.01 -5.40
C ARG A 103 8.69 -6.60 -4.92
N SER A 104 7.96 -5.80 -5.71
CA SER A 104 6.56 -5.51 -5.46
C SER A 104 5.68 -6.75 -5.57
N SER A 105 4.51 -6.72 -4.93
CA SER A 105 3.52 -7.79 -4.96
C SER A 105 3.01 -8.07 -6.38
N PRO A 106 2.51 -9.29 -6.68
CA PRO A 106 1.91 -9.58 -7.99
C PRO A 106 0.76 -8.64 -8.37
N ALA A 107 -0.05 -8.24 -7.38
CA ALA A 107 -1.16 -7.30 -7.54
C ALA A 107 -0.68 -5.92 -8.01
N ILE A 108 0.44 -5.43 -7.48
CA ILE A 108 1.02 -4.15 -7.92
C ILE A 108 1.66 -4.29 -9.29
N ARG A 109 2.39 -5.39 -9.54
CA ARG A 109 3.02 -5.62 -10.85
C ARG A 109 2.02 -5.79 -11.98
N SER A 110 0.78 -6.21 -11.72
CA SER A 110 -0.26 -6.27 -12.77
C SER A 110 -0.69 -4.91 -13.30
N HIS A 111 -0.31 -3.80 -12.63
CA HIS A 111 -0.52 -2.46 -13.15
C HIS A 111 0.52 -2.01 -14.18
N ALA A 112 1.60 -2.77 -14.38
CA ALA A 112 2.65 -2.39 -15.33
C ALA A 112 2.09 -2.36 -16.75
N GLN A 113 2.36 -1.26 -17.47
CA GLN A 113 1.97 -1.11 -18.87
C GLN A 113 3.22 -1.11 -19.78
N PRO A 114 3.13 -1.57 -21.04
CA PRO A 114 4.27 -1.65 -21.96
C PRO A 114 4.95 -0.30 -22.29
N HIS A 115 4.29 0.82 -22.01
CA HIS A 115 4.78 2.16 -22.31
C HIS A 115 5.40 2.88 -21.10
N ASP A 116 5.51 2.23 -19.93
CA ASP A 116 6.03 2.79 -18.67
C ASP A 116 7.57 2.94 -18.63
N ASN A 117 8.21 3.16 -19.78
CA ASN A 117 9.66 2.98 -19.96
C ASN A 117 10.51 4.02 -19.22
N CYS A 118 9.90 5.09 -18.69
CA CYS A 118 10.58 6.23 -18.04
C CYS A 118 9.95 6.60 -16.68
N THR A 119 9.73 5.62 -15.80
CA THR A 119 9.03 5.83 -14.51
C THR A 119 9.62 6.93 -13.65
N TRP A 120 10.95 7.13 -13.70
CA TRP A 120 11.64 8.15 -12.90
C TRP A 120 11.45 9.58 -13.44
N ASN A 121 11.18 9.76 -14.73
CA ASN A 121 10.96 11.08 -15.32
C ASN A 121 9.68 11.71 -14.75
N ARG A 122 8.64 10.90 -14.55
CA ARG A 122 7.38 11.38 -13.96
C ARG A 122 7.57 11.84 -12.51
N LEU A 123 8.38 11.10 -11.76
CA LEU A 123 8.73 11.50 -10.40
C LEU A 123 9.54 12.79 -10.39
N GLU A 124 10.47 12.95 -11.33
CA GLU A 124 11.23 14.20 -11.52
C GLU A 124 10.32 15.39 -11.83
N GLU A 125 9.36 15.23 -12.75
CA GLU A 125 8.37 16.27 -13.07
C GLU A 125 7.49 16.67 -11.88
N ILE A 126 7.19 15.71 -10.98
CA ILE A 126 6.53 16.01 -9.71
C ILE A 126 7.47 16.82 -8.80
N TYR A 127 8.69 16.37 -8.56
CA TYR A 127 9.65 17.07 -7.70
C TYR A 127 9.92 18.50 -8.15
N LEU A 128 9.98 18.76 -9.46
CA LEU A 128 10.18 20.09 -10.04
C LEU A 128 8.99 21.05 -9.83
N ARG A 129 7.81 20.55 -9.46
CA ARG A 129 6.62 21.37 -9.14
C ARG A 129 6.39 21.54 -7.64
N LEU A 130 7.00 20.71 -6.80
CA LEU A 130 6.79 20.72 -5.36
C LEU A 130 7.64 21.79 -4.67
N GLN A 131 7.07 22.46 -3.68
CA GLN A 131 7.84 23.29 -2.75
C GLN A 131 8.67 22.42 -1.79
N GLY A 132 9.69 23.01 -1.17
CA GLY A 132 10.58 22.31 -0.23
C GLY A 132 9.84 21.45 0.82
N PRO A 133 8.86 21.99 1.57
CA PRO A 133 8.07 21.21 2.51
C PRO A 133 7.30 20.05 1.86
N GLN A 134 6.72 20.26 0.67
CA GLN A 134 5.95 19.23 -0.02
C GLN A 134 6.86 18.14 -0.61
N ALA A 135 8.00 18.52 -1.18
CA ALA A 135 9.03 17.61 -1.68
C ALA A 135 9.61 16.75 -0.53
N LYS A 136 9.77 17.35 0.66
CA LYS A 136 10.13 16.63 1.89
C LYS A 136 9.08 15.57 2.26
N TRP A 137 7.79 15.91 2.17
CA TRP A 137 6.71 14.95 2.40
C TRP A 137 6.75 13.80 1.40
N LEU A 138 6.89 14.09 0.10
CA LEU A 138 7.00 13.04 -0.93
C LEU A 138 8.22 12.14 -0.69
N THR A 139 9.37 12.71 -0.32
CA THR A 139 10.58 11.94 0.04
C THR A 139 10.30 10.98 1.18
N ARG A 140 9.60 11.43 2.22
CA ARG A 140 9.21 10.62 3.36
C ARG A 140 8.24 9.50 2.99
N ILE A 141 7.30 9.75 2.09
CA ILE A 141 6.36 8.75 1.56
C ILE A 141 7.13 7.65 0.82
N ILE A 142 8.06 8.03 -0.07
CA ILE A 142 8.88 7.07 -0.84
C ILE A 142 9.73 6.20 0.09
N HIS A 143 10.32 6.79 1.14
CA HIS A 143 11.07 6.05 2.15
C HIS A 143 10.19 5.34 3.18
N LYS A 144 8.86 5.45 3.08
CA LYS A 144 7.87 4.91 4.03
C LYS A 144 8.18 5.27 5.48
N ASN A 145 8.65 6.51 5.69
CA ASN A 145 9.00 7.03 6.98
C ASN A 145 8.61 8.50 7.09
N LEU A 146 7.42 8.75 7.64
CA LEU A 146 6.89 10.11 7.85
C LEU A 146 7.61 10.87 8.98
N GLY A 147 8.39 10.18 9.82
CA GLY A 147 9.02 10.74 11.02
C GLY A 147 8.05 10.99 12.18
N PHE A 148 6.80 10.56 12.04
CA PHE A 148 5.79 10.50 13.10
C PHE A 148 4.81 9.36 12.77
N VAL A 149 4.03 8.95 13.76
CA VAL A 149 3.06 7.84 13.62
C VAL A 149 1.66 8.43 13.45
N VAL A 150 0.97 8.03 12.38
CA VAL A 150 -0.45 8.32 12.21
C VAL A 150 -1.26 7.28 13.01
N PRO A 151 -2.19 7.67 13.90
CA PRO A 151 -3.01 6.72 14.66
C PRO A 151 -3.86 5.82 13.76
N ASP A 152 -4.08 4.56 14.15
CA ASP A 152 -5.04 3.65 13.47
C ASP A 152 -6.49 4.07 13.72
N GLU A 153 -6.74 4.57 14.93
CA GLU A 153 -8.04 5.07 15.34
C GLU A 153 -7.87 6.46 15.92
N MET A 154 -8.84 7.33 15.62
CA MET A 154 -8.86 8.70 16.07
C MET A 154 -10.23 9.04 16.62
N VAL A 155 -10.24 9.55 17.84
CA VAL A 155 -11.47 10.01 18.47
C VAL A 155 -11.65 11.50 18.15
N LEU A 156 -12.64 11.78 17.31
CA LEU A 156 -13.09 13.13 16.98
C LEU A 156 -14.24 13.49 17.90
N SER A 157 -14.13 14.66 18.51
CA SER A 157 -15.19 15.22 19.33
C SER A 157 -15.70 16.51 18.74
N ALA A 158 -17.02 16.62 18.65
CA ALA A 158 -17.70 17.85 18.25
C ALA A 158 -18.71 18.28 19.30
N TYR A 159 -18.73 19.58 19.56
CA TYR A 159 -19.83 20.24 20.25
C TYR A 159 -20.80 20.73 19.18
N HIS A 160 -22.07 20.34 19.28
CA HIS A 160 -23.10 20.79 18.37
C HIS A 160 -24.35 21.12 19.17
N THR A 161 -24.90 22.30 18.95
CA THR A 161 -25.99 22.87 19.76
C THR A 161 -27.26 22.02 19.75
N SER A 162 -27.47 21.22 18.69
CA SER A 162 -28.61 20.30 18.58
C SER A 162 -28.43 18.96 19.30
N PHE A 163 -27.25 18.66 19.86
CA PHE A 163 -27.03 17.44 20.62
C PHE A 163 -26.93 17.76 22.12
N PRO A 164 -27.78 17.15 22.98
CA PRO A 164 -27.76 17.42 24.42
C PRO A 164 -26.52 16.86 25.13
N ARG A 165 -25.69 16.08 24.44
CA ARG A 165 -24.42 15.54 24.95
C ARG A 165 -23.33 15.71 23.90
N TYR A 166 -22.09 15.77 24.39
CA TYR A 166 -20.86 15.68 23.59
C TYR A 166 -20.94 14.50 22.61
N LEU A 167 -20.77 14.78 21.31
CA LEU A 167 -20.73 13.74 20.27
C LEU A 167 -19.29 13.28 20.08
N GLN A 168 -19.06 12.00 20.33
CA GLN A 168 -17.77 11.33 20.11
C GLN A 168 -17.88 10.41 18.89
N VAL A 169 -17.06 10.65 17.89
CA VAL A 169 -16.97 9.84 16.68
C VAL A 169 -15.58 9.24 16.61
N THR A 170 -15.48 7.92 16.54
CA THR A 170 -14.20 7.24 16.32
C THR A 170 -14.02 6.99 14.84
N ALA A 171 -13.07 7.69 14.22
CA ALA A 171 -12.62 7.42 12.86
C ALA A 171 -11.57 6.30 12.89
N LYS A 172 -11.71 5.30 12.02
CA LYS A 172 -10.72 4.21 11.85
C LYS A 172 -10.15 4.27 10.43
N PHE A 173 -8.83 4.20 10.31
CA PHE A 173 -8.16 4.20 9.02
C PHE A 173 -7.90 2.75 8.58
N ASN A 174 -8.70 2.23 7.65
CA ASN A 174 -8.50 0.88 7.12
C ASN A 174 -7.60 0.90 5.89
N ILE A 175 -6.33 0.51 6.07
CA ILE A 175 -5.32 0.49 4.98
C ILE A 175 -5.05 -0.90 4.44
N ARG A 176 -5.34 -1.95 5.21
CA ARG A 176 -5.04 -3.35 4.83
C ARG A 176 -5.87 -3.87 3.65
N GLY A 177 -6.93 -3.15 3.28
CA GLY A 177 -7.78 -3.47 2.14
C GLY A 177 -7.73 -2.45 1.00
N LEU A 178 -6.75 -1.53 0.99
CA LEU A 178 -6.67 -0.54 -0.09
C LEU A 178 -6.32 -1.25 -1.39
N VAL A 179 -7.20 -1.09 -2.38
CA VAL A 179 -6.94 -1.52 -3.74
C VAL A 179 -6.14 -0.40 -4.43
N PRO A 180 -4.93 -0.66 -4.93
CA PRO A 180 -4.21 0.32 -5.74
C PRO A 180 -5.06 0.71 -6.97
N VAL A 181 -5.17 2.01 -7.21
CA VAL A 181 -5.89 2.58 -8.36
C VAL A 181 -4.90 3.34 -9.21
N ARG A 182 -4.62 2.83 -10.40
CA ARG A 182 -3.87 3.54 -11.44
C ARG A 182 -4.87 4.31 -12.31
N ARG A 183 -4.68 5.62 -12.46
CA ARG A 183 -5.55 6.52 -13.22
C ARG A 183 -4.90 6.76 -14.58
N ASP A 184 -5.17 5.88 -15.53
CA ASP A 184 -4.73 6.10 -16.90
C ASP A 184 -5.70 7.07 -17.58
N GLY A 185 -5.26 8.30 -17.82
CA GLY A 185 -6.06 9.37 -18.40
C GLY A 185 -6.67 9.04 -19.78
N GLN A 186 -6.23 7.97 -20.45
CA GLN A 186 -6.79 7.49 -21.73
C GLN A 186 -7.76 6.30 -21.62
N THR A 187 -7.69 5.48 -20.55
CA THR A 187 -8.40 4.17 -20.50
C THR A 187 -9.28 3.98 -19.27
N GLY A 188 -9.27 4.95 -18.33
CA GLY A 188 -10.06 4.89 -17.10
C GLY A 188 -9.24 4.41 -15.90
N MET A 189 -9.93 4.05 -14.82
CA MET A 189 -9.29 3.55 -13.60
C MET A 189 -8.92 2.06 -13.73
N ILE A 190 -7.64 1.74 -13.56
CA ILE A 190 -7.12 0.37 -13.50
C ILE A 190 -6.99 0.00 -12.03
N PHE A 191 -7.81 -0.95 -11.58
CA PHE A 191 -7.77 -1.50 -10.23
C PHE A 191 -6.84 -2.71 -10.17
N GLY A 192 -6.07 -2.82 -9.10
CA GLY A 192 -5.26 -4.01 -8.85
C GLY A 192 -6.16 -5.20 -8.55
N HIS A 193 -5.77 -6.38 -9.01
CA HIS A 193 -6.42 -7.59 -8.51
C HIS A 193 -6.08 -7.75 -7.03
N PRO A 194 -7.06 -7.91 -6.12
CA PRO A 194 -6.76 -8.18 -4.73
C PRO A 194 -5.89 -9.45 -4.64
N PRO A 195 -4.97 -9.55 -3.65
CA PRO A 195 -4.31 -10.81 -3.36
C PRO A 195 -5.40 -11.88 -3.22
N PRO A 196 -5.22 -13.11 -3.76
CA PRO A 196 -6.15 -14.18 -3.48
C PRO A 196 -6.24 -14.28 -1.96
N GLN A 197 -7.44 -14.04 -1.43
CA GLN A 197 -7.70 -14.27 -0.01
C GLN A 197 -7.33 -15.73 0.21
N ILE A 198 -6.34 -15.98 1.08
CA ILE A 198 -6.17 -17.31 1.63
C ILE A 198 -7.47 -17.51 2.39
N ALA A 199 -8.41 -18.22 1.77
CA ALA A 199 -9.61 -18.67 2.44
C ALA A 199 -9.09 -19.42 3.67
N GLU A 200 -9.43 -18.93 4.87
CA GLU A 200 -9.33 -19.76 6.05
C GLU A 200 -10.18 -20.99 5.73
N GLU A 201 -9.51 -22.12 5.48
CA GLU A 201 -10.16 -23.41 5.33
C GLU A 201 -10.91 -23.69 6.62
N ILE A 202 -12.22 -23.41 6.59
CA ILE A 202 -13.15 -23.99 7.55
C ILE A 202 -12.96 -25.50 7.45
N PRO A 203 -12.60 -26.22 8.53
CA PRO A 203 -12.36 -27.65 8.44
C PRO A 203 -13.70 -28.34 8.13
N SER A 204 -13.88 -28.72 6.87
CA SER A 204 -14.99 -29.55 6.44
C SER A 204 -14.77 -30.96 6.96
N LYS A 205 -15.38 -31.27 8.11
CA LYS A 205 -15.70 -32.66 8.46
C LYS A 205 -16.74 -33.13 7.45
N ASP A 206 -16.31 -33.98 6.53
CA ASP A 206 -17.00 -35.20 6.11
C ASP A 206 -16.48 -35.64 4.74
N LYS A 207 -15.48 -36.53 4.77
CA LYS A 207 -15.28 -37.50 3.68
C LYS A 207 -15.15 -38.88 4.30
N VAL A 208 -16.29 -39.56 4.34
CA VAL A 208 -16.40 -41.01 4.48
C VAL A 208 -15.64 -41.62 3.30
N ASN A 209 -14.64 -42.42 3.64
CA ASN A 209 -13.79 -43.16 2.70
C ASN A 209 -14.62 -44.13 1.86
N ALA A 210 -14.62 -43.93 0.54
CA ALA A 210 -14.94 -44.97 -0.43
C ALA A 210 -13.67 -45.76 -0.73
N GLY A 211 -13.61 -47.01 -0.26
CA GLY A 211 -12.60 -48.01 -0.63
C GLY A 211 -13.12 -48.95 -1.73
N PRO A 212 -12.22 -49.64 -2.45
CA PRO A 212 -12.32 -49.76 -3.90
C PRO A 212 -12.95 -51.07 -4.42
N SER A 213 -13.51 -50.98 -5.63
CA SER A 213 -13.99 -52.10 -6.44
C SER A 213 -12.85 -53.02 -6.88
N ILE A 214 -13.00 -54.32 -6.62
CA ILE A 214 -12.11 -55.40 -7.06
C ILE A 214 -12.73 -56.08 -8.30
N THR A 215 -11.94 -56.32 -9.35
CA THR A 215 -12.35 -57.16 -10.48
C THR A 215 -11.29 -58.21 -10.80
N GLN A 216 -11.78 -59.42 -11.12
CA GLN A 216 -11.13 -60.57 -11.76
C GLN A 216 -10.33 -61.52 -10.85
N SER A 217 -10.33 -62.85 -11.01
CA SER A 217 -11.14 -63.82 -11.76
C SER A 217 -10.62 -65.23 -11.38
N THR A 218 -11.53 -66.21 -11.34
CA THR A 218 -11.39 -67.69 -11.45
C THR A 218 -10.42 -68.55 -10.59
N GLN A 219 -11.05 -69.64 -10.11
CA GLN A 219 -10.59 -71.04 -10.01
C GLN A 219 -10.15 -71.65 -8.66
N SER A 220 -11.03 -72.55 -8.19
CA SER A 220 -10.78 -73.95 -7.81
C SER A 220 -10.74 -74.37 -6.33
N VAL A 221 -11.85 -75.03 -5.94
CA VAL A 221 -11.98 -76.38 -5.35
C VAL A 221 -11.43 -76.68 -3.94
N GLU A 222 -12.35 -77.26 -3.12
CA GLU A 222 -12.19 -78.13 -1.93
C GLU A 222 -11.66 -77.51 -0.63
N ARG A 223 -11.99 -77.98 0.58
CA ARG A 223 -13.13 -78.68 1.20
C ARG A 223 -12.80 -78.71 2.70
N LEU A 224 -13.83 -78.55 3.53
CA LEU A 224 -14.04 -79.31 4.78
C LEU A 224 -13.32 -78.90 6.10
N VAL A 225 -14.18 -78.83 7.13
CA VAL A 225 -13.98 -79.13 8.58
C VAL A 225 -13.71 -77.95 9.55
N SER A 226 -14.80 -77.51 10.20
CA SER A 226 -14.85 -77.12 11.63
C SER A 226 -15.07 -78.39 12.49
N PRO A 227 -15.19 -78.39 13.84
CA PRO A 227 -14.94 -77.41 14.93
C PRO A 227 -14.17 -78.13 16.11
N PRO A 228 -14.38 -77.96 17.44
CA PRO A 228 -15.10 -76.97 18.25
C PRO A 228 -14.37 -76.44 19.51
N ALA A 229 -15.09 -75.51 20.15
CA ALA A 229 -14.85 -74.89 21.44
C ALA A 229 -14.67 -75.86 22.62
N THR A 230 -13.94 -75.41 23.65
CA THR A 230 -14.25 -75.76 25.05
C THR A 230 -13.73 -74.65 25.98
N LYS A 231 -14.64 -73.98 26.69
CA LYS A 231 -14.36 -73.33 27.98
C LYS A 231 -14.58 -74.38 29.08
N PRO A 232 -13.88 -74.27 30.21
CA PRO A 232 -14.56 -73.87 31.43
C PRO A 232 -14.05 -72.54 31.99
#